data_AF-U5F508-F1
#
_entry.id   AF-U5F508-F1
#
_cell.length_a   1.000
_cell.length_b   1.000
_cell.length_c   1.000
_cell.angle_alpha   90.00
_cell.angle_beta   90.00
_cell.angle_gamma   90.00
#
_symmetry.space_group_name_H-M   'P 1'
#
loop_
_entity.id
_entity.type
_entity.pdbx_description
1 polymer ?
#
loop_
_entity_poly.entity_id
_entity_poly.type
_entity_poly.pdbx_seq_one_letter_code
_entity_poly.pdbx_strand_id
1 'polypeptide(L)'
;MKKELKQILFICVFLIVGCIIGYFFAIYQINQYKDPAFMALLASHNMSASEPIGLTKSIINFGCLLAGIATGGIFYNSIAKKWLTPIAPKIFIGFITFPFYTLAGIIGFIPFIIYKSIILFRSDTC
;
A
#
# COMPACT_ATOMS: atom_id res chain seq x y z
N MET A 1 -5.21 -13.45 20.16
CA MET A 1 -5.49 -12.08 19.63
C MET A 1 -6.82 -12.07 18.90
N LYS A 2 -7.65 -11.05 19.15
CA LYS A 2 -8.89 -10.83 18.39
C LYS A 2 -8.56 -10.65 16.90
N LYS A 3 -9.41 -11.22 16.02
CA LYS A 3 -9.25 -11.18 14.56
C LYS A 3 -9.04 -9.75 14.05
N GLU A 4 -9.76 -8.79 14.62
CA GLU A 4 -9.71 -7.38 14.23
C GLU A 4 -8.38 -6.72 14.56
N LEU A 5 -7.84 -6.99 15.76
CA LEU A 5 -6.50 -6.53 16.14
C LEU A 5 -5.42 -7.08 15.20
N LYS A 6 -5.54 -8.35 14.79
CA LYS A 6 -4.60 -8.95 13.83
C LYS A 6 -4.65 -8.26 12.46
N GLN A 7 -5.84 -7.89 11.99
CA GLN A 7 -6.01 -7.17 10.72
C GLN A 7 -5.47 -5.75 10.79
N ILE A 8 -5.72 -5.03 11.88
CA ILE A 8 -5.17 -3.68 12.12
C ILE A 8 -3.64 -3.73 12.16
N LEU A 9 -3.06 -4.63 12.96
CA LEU A 9 -1.61 -4.77 13.05
C LEU A 9 -0.97 -5.11 11.71
N PHE A 10 -1.59 -5.99 10.92
CA PHE A 10 -1.13 -6.32 9.58
C PHE A 10 -1.07 -5.06 8.68
N ILE A 11 -2.13 -4.25 8.66
CA ILE A 11 -2.16 -3.01 7.87
C ILE A 11 -1.11 -2.02 8.40
N CYS A 12 -0.97 -1.85 9.71
CA CYS A 12 0.03 -0.97 10.32
C CYS A 12 1.46 -1.35 9.95
N VAL A 13 1.79 -2.64 9.92
CA VAL A 13 3.12 -3.11 9.50
C VAL A 13 3.38 -2.72 8.04
N PHE A 14 2.42 -2.94 7.14
CA PHE A 14 2.55 -2.54 5.74
C PHE A 14 2.64 -1.02 5.55
N LEU A 15 1.92 -0.25 6.36
CA LEU A 15 2.01 1.21 6.40
C LEU A 15 3.44 1.66 6.76
N ILE A 16 4.01 1.12 7.84
CA ILE A 16 5.37 1.46 8.30
C ILE A 16 6.41 1.10 7.23
N VAL A 17 6.32 -0.11 6.67
CA VAL A 17 7.20 -0.55 5.58
C VAL A 17 7.08 0.39 4.37
N GLY A 18 5.87 0.82 4.02
CA GLY A 18 5.64 1.77 2.93
C GLY A 18 6.28 3.12 3.19
N CYS A 19 6.14 3.65 4.41
CA CYS A 19 6.79 4.89 4.80
C CYS A 19 8.33 4.80 4.69
N ILE A 20 8.93 3.69 5.13
CA ILE A 20 10.38 3.46 5.04
C ILE A 20 10.84 3.41 3.57
N ILE A 21 10.12 2.67 2.72
CA ILE A 21 10.42 2.60 1.28
C ILE A 21 10.29 3.97 0.63
N GLY A 22 9.22 4.72 0.94
CA GLY A 22 9.03 6.08 0.44
C GLY A 22 10.15 7.03 0.85
N TYR A 23 10.66 6.91 2.08
CA TYR A 23 11.82 7.68 2.52
C TYR A 23 13.06 7.38 1.66
N PHE A 24 13.43 6.11 1.51
CA PHE A 24 14.60 5.73 0.70
C PHE A 24 14.42 6.12 -0.77
N PHE A 25 13.22 5.95 -1.32
CA PHE A 25 12.90 6.34 -2.69
C PHE A 25 13.06 7.85 -2.90
N ALA A 26 12.57 8.68 -1.96
CA ALA A 26 12.73 10.12 -2.05
C ALA A 26 14.20 10.56 -1.99
N ILE A 27 14.99 9.97 -1.08
CA ILE A 27 16.43 10.27 -0.98
C ILE A 27 17.16 9.84 -2.25
N TYR A 28 16.84 8.66 -2.78
CA TYR A 28 17.40 8.17 -4.04
C TYR A 28 17.08 9.12 -5.20
N GLN A 29 15.82 9.56 -5.33
CA GLN A 29 15.40 10.49 -6.37
C GLN A 29 16.10 11.86 -6.25
N ILE A 30 16.25 12.38 -5.03
CA ILE A 30 16.98 13.63 -4.78
C ILE A 30 18.46 13.50 -5.18
N ASN A 31 19.09 12.38 -4.87
CA ASN A 31 20.50 12.15 -5.20
C ASN A 31 20.70 11.96 -6.71
N GLN A 32 19.81 11.23 -7.38
CA GLN A 32 19.80 11.10 -8.85
C GLN A 32 19.63 12.45 -9.54
N TYR A 33 18.72 13.30 -9.04
CA TYR A 33 18.50 14.64 -9.59
C TYR A 33 19.72 15.57 -9.41
N LYS A 34 20.53 15.35 -8.38
CA LYS A 34 21.77 16.10 -8.13
C LYS A 34 22.95 15.60 -8.96
N ASP A 35 22.88 14.40 -9.54
CA ASP A 35 23.98 13.83 -10.31
C ASP A 35 24.03 14.45 -11.71
N PRO A 36 25.09 15.23 -12.03
CA PRO A 36 25.22 15.86 -13.33
C PRO A 36 25.36 14.85 -14.47
N ALA A 37 25.91 13.66 -14.21
CA ALA A 37 26.04 12.62 -15.23
C ALA A 37 24.67 12.04 -15.61
N PHE A 38 23.81 11.81 -14.61
CA PHE A 38 22.43 11.38 -14.83
C PHE A 38 21.62 12.42 -15.59
N MET A 39 21.75 13.71 -15.22
CA MET A 39 21.04 14.80 -15.90
C MET A 39 21.52 15.00 -17.34
N ALA A 40 22.83 14.84 -17.61
CA ALA A 40 23.38 14.86 -18.95
C ALA A 40 22.90 13.68 -19.81
N LEU A 41 22.75 12.50 -19.21
CA LEU A 41 22.17 11.32 -19.88
C LEU A 41 20.69 11.51 -20.18
N LEU A 42 19.93 12.15 -19.29
CA LEU A 42 18.53 12.48 -19.55
C LEU A 42 18.39 13.49 -20.70
N ALA A 43 19.23 14.53 -20.70
CA ALA A 43 19.30 15.51 -21.76
C ALA A 43 19.70 14.89 -23.11
N SER A 44 20.63 13.91 -23.13
CA SER A 44 21.02 13.22 -24.36
C SER A 44 19.90 12.37 -24.96
N HIS A 45 18.95 11.93 -24.14
CA HIS A 45 17.75 11.20 -24.58
C HIS A 45 16.53 12.12 -24.80
N ASN A 46 16.70 13.45 -24.79
CA ASN A 46 15.60 14.44 -24.87
C ASN A 46 14.51 14.23 -23.80
N MET A 47 14.89 13.71 -22.64
CA MET A 47 13.98 13.48 -21.52
C MET A 47 14.12 14.61 -20.49
N SER A 48 13.00 15.16 -20.04
CA SER A 48 12.99 16.15 -18.97
C SER A 48 13.08 15.46 -17.61
N ALA A 49 13.97 15.97 -16.75
CA ALA A 49 14.05 15.53 -15.38
C ALA A 49 12.81 16.02 -14.63
N SER A 50 11.97 15.08 -14.20
CA SER A 50 10.87 15.41 -13.30
C SER A 50 11.46 15.83 -11.95
N GLU A 51 10.96 16.93 -11.39
CA GLU A 51 11.36 17.34 -10.06
C GLU A 51 11.10 16.23 -9.04
N PRO A 52 11.95 16.09 -8.01
CA PRO A 52 11.73 15.13 -6.96
C PRO A 52 10.36 15.32 -6.33
N ILE A 53 9.63 14.23 -6.11
CA ILE A 53 8.28 14.24 -5.51
C ILE A 53 8.24 14.94 -4.14
N GLY A 54 9.40 14.99 -3.47
CA GLY A 54 9.56 15.54 -2.14
C GLY A 54 9.37 14.47 -1.07
N LEU A 55 10.14 14.61 0.01
CA LEU A 55 10.26 13.59 1.05
C LEU A 55 8.91 13.27 1.71
N THR A 56 8.17 14.29 2.14
CA THR A 56 6.87 14.12 2.80
C THR A 56 5.84 13.45 1.88
N LYS A 57 5.71 13.92 0.63
CA LYS A 57 4.75 13.38 -0.32
C LYS A 57 5.07 11.93 -0.69
N SER A 58 6.36 11.61 -0.84
CA SER A 58 6.78 10.25 -1.14
C SER A 58 6.47 9.28 0.02
N ILE A 59 6.84 9.64 1.25
CA ILE A 59 6.57 8.82 2.45
C ILE A 59 5.06 8.54 2.59
N ILE A 60 4.22 9.57 2.48
CA ILE A 60 2.77 9.43 2.59
C ILE A 60 2.22 8.55 1.47
N ASN A 61 2.63 8.79 0.22
CA ASN A 61 2.13 8.02 -0.92
C ASN A 61 2.47 6.53 -0.80
N PHE A 62 3.73 6.20 -0.51
CA PHE A 62 4.14 4.80 -0.37
C PHE A 62 3.54 4.12 0.87
N GLY A 63 3.41 4.85 1.98
CA GLY A 63 2.69 4.39 3.16
C GLY A 63 1.25 4.01 2.86
N CYS A 64 0.49 4.95 2.28
CA CYS A 64 -0.92 4.73 1.90
C CYS A 64 -1.07 3.63 0.83
N LEU A 65 -0.14 3.54 -0.12
CA LEU A 65 -0.18 2.54 -1.18
C LEU A 65 -0.03 1.11 -0.61
N LEU A 66 0.98 0.86 0.24
CA LEU A 66 1.17 -0.47 0.83
C LEU A 66 0.09 -0.81 1.84
N ALA A 67 -0.37 0.15 2.65
CA ALA A 67 -1.50 -0.05 3.54
C ALA A 67 -2.81 -0.37 2.78
N GLY A 68 -3.01 0.29 1.63
CA GLY A 68 -4.11 0.04 0.73
C GLY A 68 -4.06 -1.35 0.10
N ILE A 69 -2.89 -1.80 -0.38
CA ILE A 69 -2.67 -3.16 -0.89
C ILE A 69 -3.00 -4.21 0.20
N ALA A 70 -2.51 -4.01 1.42
CA ALA A 70 -2.79 -4.89 2.54
C ALA A 70 -4.30 -4.97 2.85
N THR A 71 -4.98 -3.82 2.83
CA THR A 71 -6.43 -3.74 3.04
C THR A 71 -7.21 -4.43 1.91
N GLY A 72 -6.80 -4.21 0.65
CA GLY A 72 -7.37 -4.85 -0.53
C GLY A 72 -7.23 -6.37 -0.49
N GLY A 73 -6.08 -6.89 -0.06
CA GLY A 73 -5.86 -8.31 0.15
C GLY A 73 -6.77 -8.91 1.23
N ILE A 74 -7.04 -8.18 2.32
CA ILE A 74 -8.00 -8.61 3.35
C ILE A 74 -9.43 -8.67 2.76
N PHE A 75 -9.81 -7.67 1.97
CA PHE A 75 -11.12 -7.61 1.32
C PHE A 75 -11.31 -8.75 0.33
N TYR A 76 -10.32 -8.97 -0.55
CA TYR A 76 -10.31 -10.08 -1.50
C TYR A 76 -10.45 -11.43 -0.78
N ASN A 77 -9.68 -11.66 0.29
CA ASN A 77 -9.74 -12.91 1.04
C ASN A 77 -11.13 -13.12 1.69
N SER A 78 -11.80 -12.06 2.11
CA SER A 78 -13.17 -12.13 2.64
C SER A 78 -14.18 -12.59 1.59
N ILE A 79 -14.08 -12.07 0.35
CA ILE A 79 -14.94 -12.44 -0.77
C ILE A 79 -14.60 -13.85 -1.28
N ALA A 80 -13.32 -14.14 -1.50
CA ALA A 80 -12.85 -15.42 -2.03
C ALA A 80 -13.16 -16.61 -1.11
N LYS A 81 -13.27 -16.38 0.22
CA LYS A 81 -13.75 -17.40 1.17
C LYS A 81 -15.23 -17.72 1.00
N LYS A 82 -16.04 -16.74 0.59
CA LYS A 82 -17.50 -16.86 0.44
C LYS A 82 -17.91 -17.47 -0.91
N TRP A 83 -17.06 -17.34 -1.93
CA TRP A 83 -17.35 -17.70 -3.32
C TRP A 83 -16.83 -19.09 -3.79
N LEU A 84 -16.69 -20.05 -2.85
CA LEU A 84 -16.47 -21.51 -3.07
C LEU A 84 -15.70 -21.93 -4.34
N THR A 85 -14.37 -22.05 -4.27
CA THR A 85 -13.56 -22.81 -5.24
C THR A 85 -12.22 -23.28 -4.63
N PRO A 86 -11.56 -24.31 -5.20
CA PRO A 86 -10.26 -24.82 -4.74
C PRO A 86 -9.15 -23.75 -4.74
N ILE A 87 -8.04 -24.01 -4.06
CA ILE A 87 -6.96 -23.04 -3.77
C ILE A 87 -6.29 -22.50 -5.05
N ALA A 88 -6.16 -23.31 -6.11
CA ALA A 88 -5.47 -22.94 -7.34
C ALA A 88 -6.17 -21.83 -8.18
N PRO A 89 -7.51 -21.88 -8.45
CA PRO A 89 -8.24 -20.79 -9.11
C PRO A 89 -8.16 -19.44 -8.37
N LYS A 90 -8.02 -19.46 -7.04
CA LYS A 90 -8.01 -18.24 -6.21
C LYS A 90 -6.75 -17.41 -6.43
N ILE A 91 -5.58 -18.03 -6.60
CA ILE A 91 -4.34 -17.28 -6.83
C ILE A 91 -4.39 -16.57 -8.19
N PHE A 92 -4.85 -17.27 -9.24
CA PHE A 92 -5.02 -16.69 -10.58
C PHE A 92 -6.04 -15.54 -10.60
N ILE A 93 -7.22 -15.74 -10.00
CA ILE A 93 -8.23 -14.69 -9.88
C ILE A 93 -7.69 -13.52 -9.04
N GLY A 94 -6.94 -13.81 -7.99
CA GLY A 94 -6.29 -12.81 -7.14
C GLY A 94 -5.28 -11.95 -7.92
N PHE A 95 -4.53 -12.52 -8.85
CA PHE A 95 -3.65 -11.75 -9.75
C PHE A 95 -4.45 -10.89 -10.73
N ILE A 96 -5.48 -11.45 -11.38
CA ILE A 96 -6.30 -10.73 -12.35
C ILE A 96 -7.05 -9.56 -11.69
N THR A 97 -7.53 -9.77 -10.47
CA THR A 97 -8.31 -8.77 -9.73
C THR A 97 -7.46 -7.82 -8.87
N PHE A 98 -6.13 -8.04 -8.81
CA PHE A 98 -5.17 -7.23 -8.05
C PHE A 98 -5.32 -5.72 -8.21
N PRO A 99 -5.40 -5.16 -9.44
CA PRO A 99 -5.58 -3.72 -9.59
C PRO A 99 -6.88 -3.23 -8.95
N PHE A 100 -7.98 -3.98 -9.07
CA PHE A 100 -9.29 -3.56 -8.59
C PHE A 100 -9.42 -3.57 -7.07
N TYR A 101 -9.00 -4.65 -6.40
CA TYR A 101 -9.08 -4.68 -4.94
C TYR A 101 -7.99 -3.83 -4.28
N THR A 102 -6.85 -3.60 -4.93
CA THR A 102 -5.84 -2.65 -4.46
C THR A 102 -6.37 -1.23 -4.48
N LEU A 103 -7.04 -0.81 -5.56
CA LEU A 103 -7.70 0.50 -5.64
C LEU A 103 -8.78 0.65 -4.57
N ALA A 104 -9.65 -0.35 -4.42
CA ALA A 104 -10.66 -0.37 -3.36
C ALA A 104 -10.02 -0.30 -1.96
N GLY A 105 -8.88 -0.99 -1.77
CA GLY A 105 -8.12 -0.98 -0.54
C GLY A 105 -7.50 0.37 -0.22
N ILE A 106 -6.93 1.08 -1.20
CA ILE A 106 -6.37 2.44 -1.01
C ILE A 106 -7.47 3.42 -0.60
N ILE A 107 -8.64 3.37 -1.25
CA ILE A 107 -9.79 4.23 -0.92
C ILE A 107 -10.38 3.85 0.46
N GLY A 108 -10.46 2.57 0.75
CA GLY A 108 -11.15 2.02 1.91
C GLY A 108 -10.31 1.86 3.17
N PHE A 109 -8.98 2.02 3.10
CA PHE A 109 -8.06 1.71 4.20
C PHE A 109 -8.35 2.53 5.47
N ILE A 110 -8.53 3.84 5.35
CA ILE A 110 -8.83 4.74 6.47
C ILE A 110 -10.16 4.37 7.14
N PRO A 111 -11.30 4.34 6.42
CA PRO A 111 -12.57 3.98 7.05
C PRO A 111 -12.58 2.53 7.58
N PHE A 112 -11.85 1.62 6.95
CA PHE A 112 -11.73 0.24 7.41
C PHE A 112 -11.02 0.13 8.77
N ILE A 113 -9.90 0.84 8.96
CA ILE A 113 -9.21 0.87 10.26
C ILE A 113 -10.12 1.45 11.33
N ILE A 114 -10.80 2.56 11.06
CA ILE A 114 -11.72 3.20 12.02
C ILE A 114 -12.82 2.22 12.44
N TYR A 115 -13.47 1.57 11.47
CA TYR A 115 -14.52 0.59 11.72
C TYR A 115 -14.02 -0.59 12.57
N LYS A 116 -12.85 -1.16 12.24
CA LYS A 116 -12.28 -2.29 12.99
C LYS A 116 -11.89 -1.91 14.41
N SER A 117 -11.35 -0.71 14.62
CA SER A 117 -11.04 -0.19 15.95
C SER A 117 -12.29 -0.06 16.81
N ILE A 118 -13.38 0.51 16.27
CA ILE A 118 -14.66 0.63 17.00
C ILE A 118 -15.19 -0.75 17.43
N ILE A 119 -15.17 -1.73 16.53
CA ILE A 119 -15.62 -3.11 16.84
C ILE A 119 -14.74 -3.74 17.92
N LEU A 120 -13.42 -3.53 17.84
CA LEU A 120 -12.49 -4.06 18.82
C LEU A 120 -12.82 -3.53 20.22
N PHE A 121 -12.93 -2.21 20.37
CA PHE A 121 -13.24 -1.56 21.64
C PHE A 121 -14.63 -1.93 22.19
N ARG A 122 -15.64 -2.06 21.31
CA ARG A 122 -16.98 -2.53 21.71
C ARG A 122 -16.97 -3.99 22.19
N SER A 123 -16.09 -4.83 21.66
CA SER A 123 -15.96 -6.23 22.07
C SER A 123 -15.15 -6.41 23.36
N ASP A 124 -14.38 -5.40 23.79
CA ASP A 124 -13.64 -5.41 25.07
C ASP A 124 -14.45 -4.83 26.24
N THR A 125 -15.63 -4.26 25.98
CA THR A 125 -16.51 -3.61 26.98
C THR A 125 -17.74 -4.45 27.38
N CYS A 126 -17.83 -5.71 26.95
CA CYS A 126 -18.79 -6.72 27.38
C CYS A 126 -18.02 -7.95 27.86
#